data_AF-A0A833TZY7-F1
#
_entry.id   AF-A0A833TZY7-F1
#
_cell.length_a   1.000
_cell.length_b   1.000
_cell.length_c   1.000
_cell.angle_alpha   90.00
_cell.angle_beta   90.00
_cell.angle_gamma   90.00
#
_symmetry.space_group_name_H-M   'P 1'
#
loop_
_entity.id
_entity.type
_entity.pdbx_description
1 polymer ?
#
loop_
_entity_poly.entity_id
_entity_poly.type
_entity_poly.pdbx_seq_one_letter_code
_entity_poly.pdbx_strand_id
1 'polypeptide(L)'
;MGSSKLPVLGLRSFAVHFLPSVLQKVSMILISSSTSLHQAGALDKLEAFTSFNGPDFYGLPRNTSKIKMIRTPWKVPESFSFSFGDIIPMFAGETLEWQPSLI
;
A
#
# COMPACT_ATOMS: atom_id res chain seq x y z
N MET A 1 -6.53 -21.00 -22.18
CA MET A 1 -7.50 -20.14 -21.46
C MET A 1 -7.32 -20.37 -19.97
N GLY A 2 -6.25 -19.81 -19.42
CA GLY A 2 -5.88 -20.00 -18.01
C GLY A 2 -6.15 -18.72 -17.25
N SER A 3 -7.22 -18.69 -16.46
CA SER A 3 -7.51 -17.60 -15.55
C SER A 3 -6.46 -17.59 -14.45
N SER A 4 -5.33 -16.92 -14.68
CA SER A 4 -4.36 -16.62 -13.65
C SER A 4 -5.07 -15.76 -12.61
N LYS A 5 -5.45 -16.37 -11.48
CA LYS A 5 -5.96 -15.61 -10.33
C LYS A 5 -4.90 -14.57 -9.98
N LEU A 6 -5.23 -13.30 -10.16
CA LEU A 6 -4.35 -12.19 -9.81
C LEU A 6 -3.97 -12.35 -8.33
N PRO A 7 -2.68 -12.27 -7.97
CA PRO A 7 -2.27 -12.40 -6.58
C PRO A 7 -2.93 -11.30 -5.75
N VAL A 8 -3.64 -11.74 -4.71
CA VAL A 8 -4.30 -10.90 -3.72
C VAL A 8 -3.53 -11.07 -2.42
N LEU A 9 -3.00 -9.98 -1.87
CA LEU A 9 -2.29 -10.02 -0.59
C LEU A 9 -3.03 -9.19 0.44
N GLY A 10 -3.43 -9.79 1.57
CA GLY A 10 -3.97 -9.08 2.72
C GLY A 10 -2.84 -8.65 3.64
N LEU A 11 -2.64 -7.35 3.80
CA LEU A 11 -1.66 -6.73 4.69
C LEU A 11 -2.39 -6.06 5.86
N ARG A 12 -1.76 -5.98 7.03
CA ARG A 12 -2.23 -5.11 8.11
C ARG A 12 -1.73 -3.68 7.87
N SER A 13 -2.62 -2.69 7.82
CA SER A 13 -2.28 -1.29 7.50
C SER A 13 -1.35 -0.68 8.55
N PHE A 14 -0.53 0.31 8.17
CA PHE A 14 0.00 1.28 9.14
C PHE A 14 -1.16 2.15 9.69
N ALA A 15 -1.19 2.37 11.01
CA ALA A 15 -1.95 3.32 11.84
C ALA A 15 -3.21 3.96 11.23
N VAL A 16 -4.41 3.55 11.71
CA VAL A 16 -5.68 4.23 11.39
C VAL A 16 -6.10 5.11 12.54
N HIS A 17 -5.49 6.31 12.59
CA HIS A 17 -6.07 7.50 13.20
C HIS A 17 -5.42 8.74 12.56
N PHE A 18 -5.40 8.85 11.24
CA PHE A 18 -4.92 10.06 10.56
C PHE A 18 -5.73 10.39 9.31
N LEU A 19 -5.77 11.69 9.03
CA LEU A 19 -6.46 12.36 7.92
C LEU A 19 -6.31 11.63 6.57
N PRO A 20 -7.27 11.75 5.64
CA PRO A 20 -7.23 11.14 4.30
C PRO A 20 -5.90 11.29 3.53
N SER A 21 -5.12 12.32 3.83
CA SER A 21 -3.79 12.58 3.26
C SER A 21 -2.68 11.62 3.71
N VAL A 22 -2.80 11.00 4.89
CA VAL A 22 -1.81 10.03 5.39
C VAL A 22 -2.04 8.66 4.76
N LEU A 23 -3.30 8.29 4.50
CA LEU A 23 -3.64 7.03 3.84
C LEU A 23 -3.04 6.94 2.43
N GLN A 24 -3.00 8.05 1.70
CA GLN A 24 -2.35 8.13 0.38
C GLN A 24 -0.82 7.94 0.47
N LYS A 25 -0.17 8.53 1.48
CA LYS A 25 1.27 8.32 1.73
C LYS A 25 1.60 6.86 2.05
N VAL A 26 0.79 6.23 2.91
CA VAL A 26 0.95 4.79 3.26
C VAL A 26 0.72 3.90 2.05
N SER A 27 -0.28 4.21 1.22
CA SER A 27 -0.60 3.46 0.00
C SER A 27 0.57 3.42 -0.98
N MET A 28 1.30 4.54 -1.16
CA MET A 28 2.45 4.57 -2.07
C MET A 28 3.64 3.73 -1.58
N ILE A 29 3.90 3.74 -0.26
CA ILE A 29 4.95 2.90 0.34
C ILE A 29 4.61 1.42 0.14
N LEU A 30 3.35 1.04 0.33
CA LEU A 30 2.88 -0.33 0.12
C LEU A 30 3.02 -0.76 -1.34
N ILE A 31 2.66 0.09 -2.30
CA ILE A 31 2.78 -0.23 -3.73
C ILE A 31 4.24 -0.41 -4.13
N SER A 32 5.12 0.53 -3.76
CA SER A 32 6.56 0.44 -4.08
C SER A 32 7.20 -0.80 -3.45
N SER A 33 6.87 -1.10 -2.20
CA SER A 33 7.36 -2.30 -1.51
C SER A 33 6.81 -3.58 -2.14
N SER A 34 5.53 -3.60 -2.55
CA SER A 34 4.93 -4.74 -3.26
C SER A 34 5.68 -5.03 -4.56
N THR A 35 5.99 -4.02 -5.36
CA THR A 35 6.78 -4.16 -6.59
C THR A 35 8.17 -4.70 -6.30
N SER A 36 8.89 -4.08 -5.37
CA SER A 36 10.28 -4.45 -5.03
C SER A 36 10.38 -5.88 -4.49
N LEU A 37 9.51 -6.25 -3.55
CA LEU A 37 9.51 -7.59 -2.97
C LEU A 37 8.97 -8.64 -3.95
N HIS A 38 8.04 -8.29 -4.83
CA HIS A 38 7.60 -9.18 -5.90
C HIS A 38 8.76 -9.50 -6.87
N GLN A 39 9.51 -8.48 -7.30
CA GLN A 39 10.69 -8.66 -8.15
C GLN A 39 11.78 -9.50 -7.46
N ALA A 40 11.90 -9.39 -6.13
CA ALA A 40 12.82 -10.19 -5.33
C ALA A 40 12.29 -11.61 -4.97
N GLY A 41 11.07 -11.98 -5.40
CA GLY A 41 10.46 -13.27 -5.06
C GLY A 41 10.14 -13.42 -3.56
N ALA A 42 9.96 -12.32 -2.84
CA ALA A 42 9.83 -12.26 -1.38
C ALA A 42 8.51 -11.61 -0.92
N LEU A 43 7.43 -11.74 -1.72
CA LEU A 43 6.15 -11.08 -1.45
C LEU A 43 5.51 -11.55 -0.11
N ASP A 44 5.84 -12.76 0.33
CA ASP A 44 5.47 -13.34 1.63
C ASP A 44 6.01 -12.53 2.82
N LYS A 45 7.09 -11.76 2.62
CA LYS A 45 7.70 -10.92 3.67
C LYS A 45 7.10 -9.52 3.75
N LEU A 46 6.20 -9.16 2.84
CA LEU A 46 5.70 -7.79 2.75
C LEU A 46 4.96 -7.37 4.03
N GLU A 47 4.13 -8.22 4.61
CA GLU A 47 3.40 -7.89 5.85
C GLU A 47 4.35 -7.65 7.03
N ALA A 48 5.39 -8.47 7.16
CA ALA A 48 6.39 -8.26 8.20
C ALA A 48 7.08 -6.90 8.02
N PHE A 49 7.49 -6.59 6.79
CA PHE A 49 8.18 -5.33 6.44
C PHE A 49 7.29 -4.10 6.69
N THR A 50 6.03 -4.15 6.27
CA THR A 50 5.13 -3.00 6.27
C THR A 50 4.24 -2.91 7.49
N SER A 51 4.27 -3.86 8.42
CA SER A 51 3.23 -3.92 9.47
C SER A 51 3.73 -4.39 10.83
N PHE A 52 4.79 -5.19 10.89
CA PHE A 52 5.26 -5.81 12.16
C PHE A 52 6.58 -5.24 12.64
N ASN A 53 7.58 -5.16 11.75
CA ASN A 53 8.96 -4.82 12.15
C ASN A 53 9.07 -3.44 12.79
N GLY A 54 8.34 -2.45 12.28
CA GLY A 54 8.31 -1.09 12.85
C GLY A 54 7.76 -1.07 14.28
N PRO A 55 6.47 -1.43 14.49
CA PRO A 55 5.88 -1.46 15.83
C PRO A 55 6.68 -2.29 16.84
N ASP A 56 7.17 -3.47 16.44
CA ASP A 56 7.95 -4.33 17.33
C ASP A 56 9.28 -3.67 17.75
N PHE A 57 9.99 -3.01 16.81
CA PHE A 57 11.24 -2.30 17.10
C PHE A 57 11.03 -1.11 18.05
N TYR A 58 9.92 -0.38 17.89
CA TYR A 58 9.60 0.79 18.70
C TYR A 58 8.77 0.49 19.95
N GLY A 59 8.42 -0.77 20.22
CA GLY A 59 7.56 -1.15 21.35
C GLY A 59 6.12 -0.63 21.25
N LEU A 60 5.61 -0.41 20.04
CA LEU A 60 4.27 0.11 19.77
C LEU A 60 3.28 -1.03 19.47
N PRO A 61 1.97 -0.85 19.73
CA PRO A 61 0.96 -1.82 19.33
C PRO A 61 0.97 -2.05 17.81
N ARG A 62 0.84 -3.32 17.40
CA ARG A 62 0.64 -3.67 16.00
C ARG A 62 -0.74 -3.20 15.53
N ASN A 63 -0.81 -2.76 14.28
CA ASN A 63 -2.06 -2.31 13.71
C ASN A 63 -3.02 -3.46 13.40
N THR A 64 -4.31 -3.21 13.60
CA THR A 64 -5.38 -4.21 13.41
C THR A 64 -6.11 -4.07 12.07
N SER A 65 -6.14 -2.86 11.51
CA SER A 65 -6.71 -2.55 10.20
C SER A 65 -6.00 -3.30 9.09
N LYS A 66 -6.68 -3.55 7.98
CA LYS A 66 -6.13 -4.31 6.86
C LYS A 66 -6.28 -3.56 5.54
N ILE A 67 -5.28 -3.72 4.68
CA ILE A 67 -5.25 -3.28 3.28
C ILE A 67 -4.98 -4.51 2.44
N LYS A 68 -5.73 -4.67 1.36
CA LYS A 68 -5.51 -5.68 0.35
C LYS A 68 -4.77 -5.07 -0.83
N MET A 69 -3.64 -5.65 -1.21
CA MET A 69 -2.94 -5.33 -2.46
C MET A 69 -3.47 -6.23 -3.57
N ILE A 70 -4.00 -5.61 -4.62
CA ILE A 70 -4.54 -6.27 -5.81
C ILE A 70 -3.56 -6.01 -6.95
N ARG A 71 -3.05 -7.07 -7.58
CA ARG A 71 -2.21 -6.90 -8.78
C ARG A 71 -3.08 -6.57 -9.98
N THR A 72 -3.31 -5.29 -10.22
CA THR A 72 -4.04 -4.78 -11.38
C THR A 72 -3.40 -3.46 -11.79
N PRO A 73 -3.24 -3.21 -13.10
CA PRO A 73 -2.79 -1.91 -13.58
C PRO A 73 -3.66 -0.80 -12.98
N TRP A 74 -3.02 0.17 -12.34
CA TRP A 74 -3.69 1.28 -11.70
C TRP A 74 -2.98 2.58 -12.05
N LYS A 75 -3.73 3.51 -12.66
CA LYS A 75 -3.26 4.84 -12.98
C LYS A 75 -3.32 5.70 -11.71
N VAL A 76 -2.16 6.19 -11.28
CA VAL A 76 -2.08 7.12 -10.15
C VAL A 76 -2.68 8.47 -10.58
N PRO A 77 -3.63 9.03 -9.81
CA PRO A 77 -4.15 10.37 -10.08
C PRO A 77 -3.05 11.44 -10.11
N GLU A 78 -3.21 12.46 -10.97
CA GLU A 78 -2.28 13.60 -11.04
C GLU A 78 -2.23 14.39 -9.73
N SER A 79 -3.37 14.47 -9.04
CA SER A 79 -3.49 15.12 -7.74
C SER A 79 -4.65 14.55 -6.93
N PHE A 80 -4.61 14.77 -5.63
CA PHE A 80 -5.72 14.56 -4.72
C PHE A 80 -6.09 15.88 -4.05
N SER A 81 -7.34 16.31 -4.21
CA SER A 81 -7.85 17.53 -3.59
C SER A 81 -8.36 17.27 -2.17
N PHE A 82 -7.90 18.07 -1.23
CA PHE A 82 -8.36 18.07 0.17
C PHE A 82 -8.79 19.48 0.58
N SER A 83 -9.51 19.58 1.70
CA SER A 83 -9.98 20.87 2.24
C SER A 83 -8.86 21.86 2.57
N PHE A 84 -7.63 21.38 2.77
CA PHE A 84 -6.44 22.20 3.07
C PHE A 84 -5.52 22.39 1.84
N GLY A 85 -5.91 21.90 0.66
CA GLY A 85 -5.15 22.04 -0.58
C GLY A 85 -4.97 20.73 -1.34
N ASP A 86 -4.32 20.83 -2.50
CA ASP A 86 -4.01 19.69 -3.36
C ASP A 86 -2.69 19.02 -2.95
N ILE A 87 -2.67 17.69 -2.99
CA ILE A 87 -1.46 16.88 -2.80
C ILE A 87 -1.15 16.18 -4.11
N ILE A 88 0.08 16.37 -4.60
CA ILE A 88 0.62 15.60 -5.71
C ILE A 88 1.23 14.30 -5.16
N PRO A 89 0.71 13.12 -5.53
CA PRO A 89 1.25 11.85 -5.06
C PRO A 89 2.58 11.52 -5.74
N MET A 90 3.36 10.64 -5.10
CA MET A 90 4.48 9.99 -5.77
C MET A 90 3.96 9.19 -6.97
N PHE A 91 4.65 9.24 -8.10
CA PHE A 91 4.24 8.61 -9.37
C PHE A 91 2.94 9.17 -9.97
N ALA A 92 2.59 10.43 -9.69
CA ALA A 92 1.46 11.12 -10.33
C ALA A 92 1.48 10.92 -11.86
N GLY A 93 0.36 10.48 -12.41
CA GLY A 93 0.25 10.23 -13.85
C GLY A 93 0.94 8.94 -14.33
N GLU A 94 1.55 8.14 -13.49
CA GLU A 94 2.11 6.84 -13.88
C GLU A 94 1.11 5.69 -13.69
N THR A 95 1.37 4.56 -14.36
CA THR A 95 0.60 3.32 -14.17
C THR A 95 1.43 2.34 -13.36
N LEU A 96 0.92 1.94 -12.20
CA LEU A 96 1.55 0.95 -11.31
C LEU A 96 0.87 -0.41 -11.44
N GLU A 97 1.57 -1.50 -11.12
CA GLU A 97 1.05 -2.87 -11.23
C GLU A 97 0.11 -3.27 -10.07
N TRP A 98 0.11 -2.49 -8.99
CA TRP A 98 -0.60 -2.83 -7.76
C TRP A 98 -1.54 -1.71 -7.34
N GLN A 99 -2.73 -2.10 -6.92
CA GLN A 99 -3.75 -1.22 -6.37
C GLN A 99 -4.05 -1.61 -4.91
N PRO A 100 -3.98 -0.67 -3.96
CA PRO A 100 -4.43 -0.89 -2.60
C PRO A 100 -5.96 -0.80 -2.52
N SER A 101 -6.56 -1.64 -1.69
CA SER A 101 -8.00 -1.66 -1.40
C SER A 101 -8.19 -1.88 0.10
N LEU A 102 -9.05 -1.09 0.74
CA LEU A 102 -9.39 -1.30 2.15
C LEU A 102 -10.31 -2.52 2.30
N ILE A 103 -10.14 -3.27 3.39
CA ILE A 103 -10.99 -4.41 3.76
C ILE A 103 -11.39 -4.36 5.24
#